data_AF-A0A087SJW3-F1
#
_entry.id   AF-A0A087SJW3-F1
#
_cell.length_a   1.000
_cell.length_b   1.000
_cell.length_c   1.000
_cell.angle_alpha   90.00
_cell.angle_beta   90.00
_cell.angle_gamma   90.00
#
_symmetry.space_group_name_H-M   'P 1'
#
loop_
_entity.id
_entity.type
_entity.pdbx_description
1 polymer ?
#
loop_
_entity_poly.entity_id
_entity_poly.type
_entity_poly.pdbx_seq_one_letter_code
_entity_poly.pdbx_strand_id
1 'polypeptide(L)'
;MAMLKNVYGSGLPARIQIERQILERVGRLPGLPSSRIGLDSMSGALDDFSFEDYLGLPGDSEVAPPDLHSLMEAHLGMARVTKPASRAFL
;
A
#
# COMPACT_ATOMS: atom_id res chain seq x y z
N MET A 1 6.89 17.53 24.21
CA MET A 1 5.91 16.48 24.58
C MET A 1 4.85 16.90 25.61
N ALA A 2 5.01 18.00 26.37
CA ALA A 2 4.03 18.39 27.40
C ALA A 2 2.69 18.95 26.83
N MET A 3 2.72 19.70 25.73
CA MET A 3 1.52 20.29 25.10
C MET A 3 0.54 19.23 24.55
N LEU A 4 1.05 18.21 23.85
CA LEU A 4 0.23 17.14 23.25
C LEU A 4 -0.50 16.30 24.31
N LYS A 5 0.14 16.05 25.45
CA LYS A 5 -0.47 15.33 26.58
C LYS A 5 -1.63 16.11 27.22
N ASN A 6 -1.57 17.44 27.22
CA ASN A 6 -2.66 18.28 27.76
C ASN A 6 -3.86 18.38 26.81
N VAL A 7 -3.65 18.32 25.49
CA VAL A 7 -4.71 18.44 24.49
C VAL A 7 -5.38 17.09 24.19
N TYR A 8 -4.60 16.02 24.11
CA TYR A 8 -5.09 14.69 23.70
C TYR A 8 -5.12 13.66 24.83
N GLY A 9 -4.60 14.01 26.01
CA GLY A 9 -4.57 13.12 27.17
C GLY A 9 -3.56 11.97 27.05
N SER A 10 -3.69 10.98 27.93
CA SER A 10 -2.86 9.76 27.96
C SER A 10 -3.18 8.78 26.82
N GLY A 11 -4.30 8.96 26.11
CA GLY A 11 -4.76 8.05 25.05
C GLY A 11 -4.22 8.35 23.65
N LEU A 12 -3.52 9.47 23.46
CA LEU A 12 -2.93 9.85 22.17
C LEU A 12 -2.11 8.74 21.47
N PRO A 13 -1.19 8.03 22.13
CA PRO A 13 -0.42 6.98 21.46
C PRO A 13 -1.30 5.83 20.94
N ALA A 14 -2.36 5.46 21.66
CA ALA A 14 -3.29 4.42 21.21
C ALA A 14 -4.07 4.86 19.97
N ARG A 15 -4.51 6.13 19.93
CA ARG A 15 -5.19 6.69 18.76
C ARG A 15 -4.30 6.69 17.52
N ILE A 16 -3.06 7.15 17.66
CA ILE A 16 -2.09 7.17 16.55
C ILE A 16 -1.85 5.76 16.00
N GLN A 17 -1.75 4.76 16.87
CA GLN A 17 -1.60 3.36 16.45
C GLN A 17 -2.84 2.86 15.68
N ILE A 18 -4.04 3.19 16.14
CA ILE A 18 -5.28 2.82 15.45
C ILE A 18 -5.38 3.50 14.08
N GLU A 19 -5.12 4.81 14.01
CA GLU A 19 -5.14 5.57 12.75
C GLU A 19 -4.13 5.00 11.75
N ARG A 20 -2.92 4.66 12.21
CA ARG A 20 -1.91 3.99 11.39
C ARG A 20 -2.41 2.64 10.86
N GLN A 21 -2.97 1.79 11.71
CA GLN A 21 -3.49 0.47 11.30
C GLN A 21 -4.64 0.59 10.27
N ILE A 22 -5.49 1.60 10.42
CA ILE A 22 -6.55 1.88 9.45
C ILE A 22 -5.92 2.25 8.11
N LEU A 23 -4.99 3.20 8.09
CA LEU A 23 -4.34 3.70 6.87
C LEU A 23 -3.48 2.64 6.17
N GLU A 24 -2.85 1.73 6.91
CA GLU A 24 -2.13 0.58 6.34
C GLU A 24 -3.04 -0.36 5.54
N ARG A 25 -4.31 -0.48 5.96
CA ARG A 25 -5.31 -1.36 5.32
C ARG A 25 -6.07 -0.70 4.17
N VAL A 26 -6.04 0.63 4.06
CA VAL A 26 -6.68 1.33 2.94
C VAL A 26 -5.87 1.07 1.67
N GLY A 27 -6.43 0.25 0.77
CA GLY A 27 -5.80 -0.14 -0.49
C GLY A 27 -6.82 -0.37 -1.59
N ARG A 28 -6.35 -0.34 -2.84
CA ARG A 28 -7.13 -0.72 -4.02
C ARG A 28 -7.13 -2.26 -4.16
N LEU A 29 -7.82 -2.76 -5.18
CA LEU A 29 -7.79 -4.18 -5.54
C LEU A 29 -6.35 -4.70 -5.61
N PRO A 30 -6.11 -5.97 -5.23
CA PRO A 30 -4.77 -6.55 -5.26
C PRO A 30 -4.18 -6.44 -6.68
N GLY A 31 -2.98 -5.85 -6.78
CA GLY A 31 -2.31 -5.57 -8.06
C GLY A 31 -2.44 -4.13 -8.56
N LEU A 32 -3.37 -3.33 -8.03
CA LEU A 32 -3.44 -1.91 -8.37
C LEU A 32 -2.53 -1.09 -7.45
N PRO A 33 -1.67 -0.21 -8.01
CA PRO A 33 -0.81 0.64 -7.20
C PRO A 33 -1.67 1.60 -6.37
N SER A 34 -1.38 1.72 -5.07
CA SER A 34 -1.99 2.70 -4.18
C SER A 34 -0.86 3.55 -3.59
N SER A 35 -0.96 4.87 -3.75
CA SER A 35 0.04 5.81 -3.27
C SER A 35 -0.01 6.06 -1.76
N ARG A 36 -0.91 5.39 -1.00
CA ARG A 36 -1.05 5.45 0.48
C ARG A 36 -0.78 6.81 1.14
N ILE A 37 -1.20 7.90 0.49
CA ILE A 37 -0.84 9.28 0.88
C ILE A 37 -1.15 9.63 2.35
N GLY A 38 -2.22 9.05 2.92
CA GLY A 38 -2.55 9.27 4.33
C GLY A 38 -1.59 8.58 5.31
N LEU A 39 -1.03 7.43 4.93
CA LEU A 39 0.01 6.77 5.72
C LEU A 39 1.32 7.56 5.65
N ASP A 40 1.65 8.05 4.46
CA ASP A 40 2.89 8.80 4.21
C ASP A 40 2.87 10.16 4.91
N SER A 41 1.70 10.79 5.02
CA SER A 41 1.54 12.02 5.81
C SER A 41 1.74 11.79 7.30
N MET A 42 1.37 10.61 7.84
CA MET A 42 1.62 10.26 9.23
C MET A 42 3.07 9.83 9.50
N SER A 43 3.76 9.25 8.53
CA SER A 43 5.15 8.82 8.66
C SER A 43 6.16 9.96 8.45
N GLY A 44 5.75 11.03 7.78
CA GLY A 44 6.63 12.13 7.36
C GLY A 44 7.37 11.86 6.05
N ALA A 45 7.07 10.75 5.37
CA ALA A 45 7.71 10.38 4.11
C ALA A 45 7.30 11.27 2.93
N LEU A 46 6.28 12.12 3.08
CA LEU A 46 5.87 13.07 2.03
C LEU A 46 6.91 14.14 1.72
N ASP A 47 7.79 14.46 2.68
CA ASP A 47 8.76 15.55 2.55
C ASP A 47 10.08 15.07 1.93
N ASP A 48 10.30 13.76 1.87
CA ASP A 48 11.49 13.13 1.30
C ASP A 48 11.19 12.61 -0.11
N PHE A 49 12.09 12.88 -1.07
CA PHE A 49 11.98 12.38 -2.44
C PHE A 49 13.23 11.59 -2.81
N SER A 50 13.03 10.33 -3.17
CA SER A 50 14.09 9.37 -3.46
C SER A 50 14.12 8.96 -4.93
N PHE A 51 15.20 8.31 -5.39
CA PHE A 51 15.31 7.88 -6.79
C PHE A 51 14.28 6.80 -7.12
N GLU A 52 13.92 6.00 -6.14
CA GLU A 52 12.95 4.92 -6.19
C GLU A 52 11.54 5.43 -6.48
N ASP A 53 11.21 6.65 -6.05
CA ASP A 53 9.90 7.29 -6.30
C ASP A 53 9.69 7.65 -7.77
N TYR A 54 10.79 7.82 -8.53
CA TYR A 54 10.75 8.10 -9.97
C TYR A 54 11.08 6.89 -10.84
N LEU A 55 12.11 6.11 -10.49
CA LEU A 55 12.60 4.99 -11.30
C LEU A 55 12.01 3.63 -10.92
N GLY A 56 11.37 3.53 -9.73
CA GLY A 56 10.81 2.29 -9.18
C GLY A 56 9.31 2.15 -9.40
N LEU A 57 8.73 2.89 -10.35
CA LEU A 57 7.29 2.86 -10.57
C LEU A 57 6.85 1.47 -11.06
N PRO A 58 5.77 0.90 -10.50
CA PRO A 58 5.26 -0.41 -10.92
C PRO A 58 4.90 -0.51 -12.40
N GLY A 59 4.63 0.63 -13.05
CA GLY A 59 4.31 0.72 -14.48
C GLY A 59 5.54 0.62 -15.39
N ASP A 60 6.73 0.93 -14.88
CA ASP A 60 8.00 0.88 -15.63
C ASP A 60 8.71 -0.47 -15.47
N SER A 61 8.09 -1.40 -14.74
CA SER A 61 8.59 -2.75 -14.54
C SER A 61 8.62 -3.53 -15.87
N GLU A 62 9.78 -4.11 -16.20
CA GLU A 62 9.94 -5.03 -17.34
C GLU A 62 9.07 -6.29 -17.22
N VAL A 63 8.73 -6.66 -15.97
CA VAL A 63 7.85 -7.79 -15.66
C VAL A 63 6.40 -7.36 -15.83
N ALA A 64 5.68 -8.05 -16.73
CA ALA A 64 4.25 -7.82 -16.94
C ALA A 64 3.48 -7.98 -15.63
N PRO A 65 2.57 -7.04 -15.29
CA PRO A 65 1.79 -7.13 -14.08
C PRO A 65 0.91 -8.38 -14.09
N PRO A 66 0.81 -9.10 -12.96
CA PRO A 66 -0.04 -10.28 -12.86
C PRO A 66 -1.51 -9.92 -13.12
N ASP A 67 -2.24 -10.83 -13.75
CA ASP A 67 -3.67 -10.66 -14.06
C ASP A 67 -4.48 -10.39 -12.77
N LEU A 68 -5.29 -9.33 -12.80
CA LEU A 68 -6.11 -8.88 -11.66
C LEU A 68 -7.05 -9.97 -11.16
N HIS A 69 -7.61 -10.76 -12.08
CA HIS A 69 -8.48 -11.86 -11.71
C HIS A 69 -7.72 -12.93 -10.92
N SER A 70 -6.56 -13.35 -11.42
CA SER A 70 -5.67 -14.28 -10.73
C SER A 70 -5.20 -13.78 -9.37
N LEU A 71 -4.93 -12.48 -9.23
CA LEU A 71 -4.58 -11.85 -7.93
C LEU A 71 -5.74 -11.85 -6.94
N MET A 72 -6.97 -11.62 -7.40
CA MET A 72 -8.16 -11.68 -6.55
C MET A 72 -8.47 -13.11 -6.10
N GLU A 73 -8.32 -14.10 -7.00
CA GLU A 73 -8.47 -15.52 -6.65
C GLU A 73 -7.50 -15.92 -5.51
N ALA A 74 -6.25 -15.43 -5.56
CA ALA A 74 -5.25 -15.66 -4.51
C ALA A 74 -5.59 -14.91 -3.21
N HIS A 75 -6.02 -13.64 -3.31
CA HIS A 75 -6.41 -12.84 -2.14
C HIS A 75 -7.58 -13.46 -1.37
N LEU A 76 -8.54 -14.05 -2.10
CA LEU A 76 -9.71 -14.70 -1.53
C LEU A 76 -9.47 -16.16 -1.11
N GLY A 77 -8.24 -16.67 -1.28
CA GLY A 77 -7.86 -18.03 -0.91
C GLY A 77 -8.46 -19.13 -1.80
N MET A 78 -8.97 -18.77 -2.98
CA MET A 78 -9.67 -19.67 -3.90
C MET A 78 -8.72 -20.42 -4.86
N ALA A 79 -7.54 -19.86 -5.17
CA ALA A 79 -6.56 -20.50 -6.04
C ALA A 79 -5.11 -20.31 -5.54
N ARG A 80 -4.24 -21.30 -5.80
CA ARG A 80 -2.78 -21.11 -5.74
C ARG A 80 -2.40 -20.23 -6.94
N VAL A 81 -1.52 -19.24 -6.76
CA VAL A 81 -0.96 -18.41 -7.83
C VAL A 81 -0.29 -19.30 -8.88
N THR A 82 -1.01 -19.78 -9.89
CA THR A 82 -0.49 -20.76 -10.87
C THR A 82 -0.85 -20.46 -12.31
N LYS A 83 -1.53 -19.36 -12.63
CA LYS A 83 -1.72 -18.96 -14.03
C LYS A 83 -0.59 -18.00 -14.42
N PRO A 84 0.46 -18.44 -15.14
CA PRO A 84 1.35 -17.51 -15.81
C PRO A 84 0.53 -16.67 -16.78
N ALA A 85 0.91 -15.39 -16.88
CA ALA A 85 0.26 -14.40 -17.73
C ALA A 85 -0.07 -14.98 -19.12
N SER A 86 -1.29 -14.71 -19.56
CA SER A 86 -1.89 -15.05 -20.85
C SER A 86 -0.89 -15.37 -21.96
N ARG A 87 -1.09 -16.54 -22.60
CA ARG A 87 -0.58 -16.85 -23.95
C ARG A 87 -0.61 -15.60 -24.81
N ALA A 88 0.57 -15.20 -25.28
CA ALA A 88 0.71 -14.24 -26.35
C ALA A 88 -0.20 -14.65 -27.52
N PHE A 89 -0.97 -13.68 -28.00
CA PHE A 89 -1.69 -13.74 -29.26
C PHE A 89 -0.72 -14.15 -30.38
N LEU A 90 -0.92 -15.34 -30.94
CA LEU A 90 -0.71 -15.70 -32.34
C LEU A 90 -1.92 -16.55 -32.76
#